data_AF-A0A523THE3-F1
#
_entry.id   AF-A0A523THE3-F1
#
_cell.length_a   1.000
_cell.length_b   1.000
_cell.length_c   1.000
_cell.angle_alpha   90.00
_cell.angle_beta   90.00
_cell.angle_gamma   90.00
#
_symmetry.space_group_name_H-M   'P 1'
#
loop_
_entity.id
_entity.type
_entity.pdbx_description
1 polymer ?
#
loop_
_entity_poly.entity_id
_entity_poly.type
_entity_poly.pdbx_seq_one_letter_code
_entity_poly.pdbx_strand_id
1 'polypeptide(L)'
;MSRSKIETKPNNIELKKQHDQFEPRLIGFCCNWCSYAGADLAGLYRVKYPTNVRIIRTMCSSRVDPEFVINAFMTGVDGVLIAACHPGNCHYVSQNYKTIKRVALLIPLLETFGIDKERLRLEFISAGEGNKFAETIDDMVSLLKELGPSPLSKSKGDK
;
A
#
# COMPACT_ATOMS: atom_id res chain seq x y z
N MET A 1 -41.67 -20.19 8.27
CA MET A 1 -40.62 -19.80 7.29
C MET A 1 -40.65 -18.28 7.24
N SER A 2 -39.74 -17.51 7.82
CA SER A 2 -38.30 -17.44 7.60
C SER A 2 -37.65 -16.85 8.85
N ARG A 3 -36.67 -17.55 9.44
CA ARG A 3 -35.83 -16.98 10.51
C ARG A 3 -34.89 -15.97 9.84
N SER A 4 -35.11 -14.70 10.12
CA SER A 4 -34.17 -13.61 9.84
C SER A 4 -32.78 -14.00 10.35
N LYS A 5 -31.80 -14.11 9.45
CA LYS A 5 -30.38 -14.25 9.82
C LYS A 5 -29.97 -12.97 10.53
N ILE A 6 -29.73 -13.07 11.83
CA ILE A 6 -29.14 -11.99 12.62
C ILE A 6 -27.64 -12.03 12.29
N GLU A 7 -27.17 -11.07 11.50
CA GLU A 7 -25.74 -10.80 11.35
C GLU A 7 -25.22 -10.25 12.67
N THR A 8 -24.61 -11.11 13.47
CA THR A 8 -23.95 -10.73 14.72
C THR A 8 -22.64 -10.02 14.40
N LYS A 9 -22.54 -8.71 14.67
CA LYS A 9 -21.28 -7.98 14.66
C LYS A 9 -20.30 -8.62 15.65
N PRO A 10 -19.02 -8.84 15.28
CA PRO A 10 -18.04 -9.43 16.18
C PRO A 10 -17.80 -8.53 17.40
N ASN A 11 -17.58 -9.15 18.56
CA ASN A 11 -17.41 -8.43 19.83
C ASN A 11 -15.97 -7.91 19.99
N ASN A 12 -15.74 -6.92 20.86
CA ASN A 12 -14.46 -6.21 21.01
C ASN A 12 -13.23 -7.10 21.30
N ILE A 13 -13.45 -8.30 21.86
CA ILE A 13 -12.38 -9.28 22.16
C ILE A 13 -11.95 -10.04 20.89
N GLU A 14 -12.88 -10.33 19.97
CA GLU A 14 -12.58 -10.94 18.67
C GLU A 14 -11.88 -9.95 17.74
N LEU A 15 -12.31 -8.68 17.75
CA LEU A 15 -11.63 -7.60 17.05
C LEU A 15 -10.18 -7.46 17.53
N LYS A 16 -9.93 -7.44 18.85
CA LYS A 16 -8.56 -7.43 19.40
C LYS A 16 -7.72 -8.65 19.01
N LYS A 17 -8.30 -9.86 19.05
CA LYS A 17 -7.60 -11.09 18.64
C LYS A 17 -7.24 -11.09 17.15
N GLN A 18 -8.09 -10.52 16.30
CA GLN A 18 -7.80 -10.35 14.88
C GLN A 18 -6.64 -9.38 14.67
N HIS A 19 -6.58 -8.27 15.40
CA HIS A 19 -5.49 -7.30 15.26
C HIS A 19 -4.12 -7.87 15.66
N ASP A 20 -4.03 -8.69 16.72
CA ASP A 20 -2.77 -9.30 17.15
C ASP A 20 -2.25 -10.41 16.21
N GLN A 21 -3.10 -10.99 15.35
CA GLN A 21 -2.70 -12.01 14.37
C GLN A 21 -2.75 -11.53 12.91
N PHE A 22 -3.18 -10.29 12.68
CA PHE A 22 -3.33 -9.75 11.35
C PHE A 22 -1.98 -9.25 10.81
N GLU A 23 -1.52 -9.91 9.76
CA GLU A 23 -0.37 -9.46 8.97
C GLU A 23 -0.86 -8.83 7.67
N PRO A 24 -0.76 -7.49 7.53
CA PRO A 24 -1.28 -6.79 6.36
C PRO A 24 -0.50 -7.17 5.10
N ARG A 25 -1.19 -7.21 3.96
CA ARG A 25 -0.59 -7.36 2.64
C ARG A 25 -0.37 -5.99 2.03
N LEU A 26 0.88 -5.65 1.74
CA LEU A 26 1.27 -4.39 1.12
C LEU A 26 1.86 -4.64 -0.27
N ILE A 27 1.34 -3.97 -1.30
CA ILE A 27 1.97 -3.92 -2.62
C ILE A 27 2.72 -2.59 -2.77
N GLY A 28 3.98 -2.65 -3.18
CA GLY A 28 4.82 -1.47 -3.42
C GLY A 28 5.18 -1.33 -4.90
N PHE A 29 4.60 -0.37 -5.61
CA PHE A 29 5.06 0.00 -6.95
C PHE A 29 6.28 0.92 -6.85
N CYS A 30 7.45 0.39 -7.16
CA CYS A 30 8.70 1.14 -7.04
C CYS A 30 9.24 1.53 -8.42
N CYS A 31 9.57 2.81 -8.59
CA CYS A 31 10.27 3.25 -9.80
C CYS A 31 11.69 2.69 -9.82
N ASN A 32 12.14 2.24 -11.00
CA ASN A 32 13.42 1.57 -11.19
C ASN A 32 14.61 2.43 -10.77
N TRP A 33 14.57 3.71 -11.11
CA TRP A 33 15.74 4.60 -11.03
C TRP A 33 16.03 5.14 -9.63
N CYS A 34 15.00 5.29 -8.80
CA CYS A 34 15.11 5.89 -7.48
C CYS A 34 14.69 4.90 -6.41
N SER A 35 13.38 4.67 -6.25
CA SER A 35 12.86 3.97 -5.09
C SER A 35 13.19 2.47 -5.06
N TYR A 36 13.29 1.82 -6.23
CA TYR A 36 13.77 0.44 -6.30
C TYR A 36 15.25 0.34 -5.89
N ALA A 37 16.09 1.27 -6.34
CA ALA A 37 17.47 1.37 -5.88
C ALA A 37 17.57 1.74 -4.38
N GLY A 38 16.64 2.56 -3.87
CA GLY A 38 16.52 2.83 -2.43
C GLY A 38 16.17 1.56 -1.64
N ALA A 39 15.31 0.69 -2.16
CA ALA A 39 15.04 -0.62 -1.58
C ALA A 39 16.29 -1.53 -1.58
N ASP A 40 17.02 -1.55 -2.69
CA ASP A 40 18.31 -2.29 -2.79
C ASP A 40 19.32 -1.75 -1.77
N LEU A 41 19.40 -0.42 -1.60
CA LEU A 41 20.28 0.23 -0.63
C LEU A 41 19.90 -0.10 0.82
N ALA A 42 18.60 -0.16 1.14
CA ALA A 42 18.13 -0.63 2.45
C ALA A 42 18.64 -2.06 2.74
N GLY A 43 18.63 -2.92 1.72
CA GLY A 43 19.21 -4.27 1.79
C GLY A 43 20.72 -4.27 2.03
N LEU A 44 21.47 -3.41 1.32
CA LEU A 44 22.92 -3.24 1.51
C LEU A 44 23.27 -2.76 2.92
N TYR A 45 22.50 -1.82 3.45
CA TYR A 45 22.63 -1.32 4.82
C TYR A 45 22.14 -2.31 5.88
N ARG A 46 21.51 -3.42 5.46
CA ARG A 46 20.90 -4.42 6.35
C ARG A 46 19.85 -3.81 7.28
N VAL A 47 19.18 -2.75 6.84
CA VAL A 47 18.11 -2.10 7.60
C VAL A 47 16.95 -3.09 7.68
N LYS A 48 16.46 -3.32 8.89
CA LYS A 48 15.31 -4.19 9.13
C LYS A 48 14.04 -3.39 8.96
N TYR A 49 13.07 -3.99 8.27
CA TYR A 49 11.71 -3.51 8.14
C TYR A 49 10.79 -4.73 7.97
N PRO A 50 9.46 -4.58 8.12
CA PRO A 50 8.52 -5.70 8.02
C PRO A 50 8.53 -6.38 6.64
N THR A 51 8.32 -7.69 6.61
CA THR A 51 8.40 -8.52 5.38
C THR A 51 7.11 -8.50 4.54
N ASN A 52 6.17 -7.64 4.89
CA ASN A 52 4.80 -7.59 4.36
C ASN A 52 4.71 -7.01 2.95
N VAL A 53 5.73 -6.23 2.52
CA VAL A 53 5.75 -5.57 1.23
C VAL A 53 6.14 -6.54 0.10
N ARG A 54 5.38 -6.52 -0.99
CA ARG A 54 5.75 -7.14 -2.27
C ARG A 54 5.98 -6.05 -3.30
N ILE A 55 7.24 -5.91 -3.72
CA ILE A 55 7.65 -4.85 -4.65
C ILE A 55 7.35 -5.27 -6.09
N ILE A 56 6.64 -4.41 -6.81
CA ILE A 56 6.48 -4.47 -8.26
C ILE A 56 7.36 -3.37 -8.87
N ARG A 57 8.39 -3.79 -9.60
CA ARG A 57 9.28 -2.86 -10.30
C ARG A 57 8.59 -2.26 -11.51
N THR A 58 8.62 -0.94 -11.62
CA THR A 58 8.18 -0.20 -12.81
C THR A 58 9.28 0.75 -13.26
N MET A 59 9.39 1.07 -14.55
CA MET A 59 10.44 1.99 -15.00
C MET A 59 10.24 3.40 -14.44
N CYS A 60 9.00 3.85 -14.29
CA CYS A 60 8.64 5.14 -13.74
C CYS A 60 7.37 4.99 -12.90
N SER A 61 7.20 5.82 -11.85
CA SER A 61 5.95 5.88 -11.10
C SER A 61 4.74 6.25 -11.98
N SER A 62 4.98 6.95 -13.11
CA SER A 62 3.92 7.28 -14.08
C SER A 62 3.39 6.07 -14.86
N ARG A 63 4.11 4.93 -14.81
CA ARG A 63 3.65 3.67 -15.38
C ARG A 63 2.53 3.05 -14.56
N VAL A 64 2.43 3.40 -13.27
CA VAL A 64 1.37 2.95 -12.38
C VAL A 64 0.07 3.59 -12.84
N ASP A 65 -0.75 2.77 -13.49
CA ASP A 65 -2.11 3.12 -13.90
C ASP A 65 -3.03 3.04 -12.66
N PRO A 66 -3.99 3.97 -12.48
CA PRO A 66 -5.01 3.85 -11.45
C PRO A 66 -5.70 2.48 -11.40
N GLU A 67 -5.88 1.83 -12.55
CA GLU A 67 -6.48 0.49 -12.62
C GLU A 67 -5.65 -0.55 -11.84
N PHE A 68 -4.32 -0.44 -11.82
CA PHE A 68 -3.47 -1.36 -11.06
C PHE A 68 -3.69 -1.23 -9.55
N VAL A 69 -3.90 -0.01 -9.07
CA VAL A 69 -4.18 0.27 -7.67
C VAL A 69 -5.56 -0.26 -7.28
N ILE A 70 -6.57 0.00 -8.10
CA ILE A 70 -7.94 -0.51 -7.88
C ILE A 70 -7.94 -2.04 -7.88
N ASN A 71 -7.31 -2.66 -8.87
CA ASN A 71 -7.19 -4.12 -8.96
C ASN A 71 -6.47 -4.71 -7.75
N ALA A 72 -5.41 -4.06 -7.25
CA ALA A 72 -4.74 -4.50 -6.02
C ALA A 72 -5.73 -4.56 -4.85
N PHE A 73 -6.51 -3.51 -4.61
CA PHE A 73 -7.54 -3.52 -3.56
C PHE A 73 -8.63 -4.56 -3.80
N MET A 74 -9.09 -4.75 -5.04
CA MET A 74 -10.08 -5.78 -5.39
C MET A 74 -9.58 -7.22 -5.14
N THR A 75 -8.26 -7.45 -5.19
CA THR A 75 -7.67 -8.75 -4.81
C THR A 75 -7.51 -8.93 -3.29
N GLY A 76 -7.96 -7.96 -2.50
CA GLY A 76 -7.92 -7.95 -1.04
C GLY A 76 -6.64 -7.42 -0.43
N VAL A 77 -5.78 -6.74 -1.20
CA VAL A 77 -4.58 -6.10 -0.65
C VAL A 77 -4.99 -5.04 0.38
N ASP A 78 -4.23 -4.96 1.47
CA ASP A 78 -4.58 -4.13 2.62
C ASP A 78 -4.06 -2.69 2.46
N GLY A 79 -2.94 -2.52 1.75
CA GLY A 79 -2.44 -1.22 1.34
C GLY A 79 -1.59 -1.24 0.06
N VAL A 80 -1.51 -0.09 -0.59
CA VAL A 80 -0.74 0.15 -1.81
C VAL A 80 0.19 1.33 -1.59
N LEU A 81 1.48 1.11 -1.79
CA LEU A 81 2.51 2.14 -1.82
C LEU A 81 2.95 2.38 -3.26
N ILE A 82 2.99 3.64 -3.68
CA ILE A 82 3.65 4.07 -4.91
C ILE A 82 4.89 4.86 -4.51
N ALA A 83 6.07 4.31 -4.76
CA ALA A 83 7.34 4.94 -4.46
C ALA A 83 7.97 5.53 -5.73
N ALA A 84 8.20 6.84 -5.72
CA ALA A 84 8.62 7.62 -6.87
C ALA A 84 9.94 8.37 -6.60
N CYS A 85 10.60 8.82 -7.68
CA CYS A 85 11.65 9.83 -7.56
C CYS A 85 11.05 11.15 -7.05
N HIS A 86 11.83 11.91 -6.27
CA HIS A 86 11.48 13.27 -5.86
C HIS A 86 11.06 14.15 -7.06
N PRO A 87 10.08 15.06 -6.88
CA PRO A 87 9.76 16.06 -7.89
C PRO A 87 11.02 16.81 -8.35
N GLY A 88 11.17 17.01 -9.66
CA GLY A 88 12.39 17.60 -10.25
C GLY A 88 13.52 16.59 -10.56
N ASN A 89 13.53 15.42 -9.92
CA ASN A 89 14.58 14.39 -10.10
C ASN A 89 14.10 13.15 -10.86
N CYS A 90 13.03 13.28 -11.65
CA CYS A 90 12.52 12.14 -12.41
C CYS A 90 13.49 11.80 -13.55
N HIS A 91 13.88 10.53 -13.68
CA HIS A 91 14.68 10.06 -14.81
C HIS A 91 14.01 10.34 -16.17
N TYR A 92 12.67 10.34 -16.20
CA TYR A 92 11.89 10.72 -17.37
C TYR A 92 11.43 12.18 -17.29
N VAL A 93 12.26 13.07 -16.74
CA VAL A 93 12.07 14.53 -16.66
C VAL A 93 10.95 14.96 -15.70
N SER A 94 9.69 14.74 -16.07
CA SER A 94 8.53 15.27 -15.34
C SER A 94 7.39 14.28 -15.20
N GLN A 95 7.61 13.01 -15.53
CA GLN A 95 6.49 12.06 -15.58
C GLN A 95 5.94 11.71 -14.18
N ASN A 96 6.75 11.78 -13.12
CA ASN A 96 6.26 11.58 -11.74
C ASN A 96 5.16 12.59 -11.33
N TYR A 97 5.14 13.79 -11.91
CA TYR A 97 4.04 14.76 -11.69
C TYR A 97 2.68 14.24 -12.19
N LYS A 98 2.65 13.34 -13.19
CA LYS A 98 1.41 12.67 -13.60
C LYS A 98 0.90 11.74 -12.50
N THR A 99 1.80 11.03 -11.82
CA THR A 99 1.44 10.19 -10.68
C THR A 99 0.85 11.02 -9.54
N ILE A 100 1.44 12.19 -9.23
CA ILE A 100 0.92 13.11 -8.21
C ILE A 100 -0.54 13.46 -8.49
N LYS A 101 -0.82 13.92 -9.71
CA LYS A 101 -2.18 14.29 -10.14
C LYS A 101 -3.15 13.11 -10.09
N ARG A 102 -2.72 11.92 -10.54
CA ARG A 102 -3.54 10.70 -10.52
C ARG A 102 -3.87 10.24 -9.11
N VAL A 103 -2.89 10.21 -8.20
CA VAL A 103 -3.10 9.81 -6.81
C VAL A 103 -4.03 10.79 -6.10
N ALA A 104 -3.86 12.10 -6.34
CA ALA A 104 -4.75 13.11 -5.77
C ALA A 104 -6.23 12.93 -6.17
N LEU A 105 -6.49 12.43 -7.38
CA LEU A 105 -7.85 12.09 -7.84
C LEU A 105 -8.31 10.71 -7.37
N LEU A 106 -7.38 9.77 -7.20
CA LEU A 106 -7.69 8.39 -6.85
C LEU A 106 -8.05 8.23 -5.37
N ILE A 107 -7.44 8.99 -4.47
CA ILE A 107 -7.76 8.97 -3.03
C ILE A 107 -9.26 9.20 -2.77
N PRO A 108 -9.88 10.32 -3.20
CA PRO A 108 -11.30 10.54 -2.95
C PRO A 108 -12.18 9.51 -3.65
N LEU A 109 -11.76 8.99 -4.82
CA LEU A 109 -12.47 7.90 -5.49
C LEU A 109 -12.49 6.62 -4.62
N LEU A 110 -11.35 6.24 -4.03
CA LEU A 110 -11.26 5.07 -3.14
C LEU A 110 -12.14 5.24 -1.89
N GLU A 111 -12.20 6.44 -1.32
CA GLU A 111 -13.09 6.74 -0.19
C GLU A 111 -14.56 6.51 -0.54
N THR A 112 -15.01 6.85 -1.77
CA THR A 112 -16.39 6.57 -2.20
C THR A 112 -16.71 5.07 -2.27
N PHE A 113 -15.70 4.21 -2.43
CA PHE A 113 -15.83 2.75 -2.38
C PHE A 113 -15.64 2.18 -0.96
N GLY A 114 -15.52 3.04 0.05
CA GLY A 114 -15.35 2.64 1.45
C GLY A 114 -13.93 2.16 1.79
N ILE A 115 -12.92 2.50 0.98
CA ILE A 115 -11.52 2.20 1.27
C ILE A 115 -10.90 3.42 1.96
N ASP A 116 -10.30 3.22 3.13
CA ASP A 116 -9.62 4.30 3.86
C ASP A 116 -8.51 4.93 3.01
N LYS A 117 -8.47 6.26 2.93
CA LYS A 117 -7.49 7.00 2.12
C LYS A 117 -6.05 6.66 2.48
N GLU A 118 -5.80 6.35 3.76
CA GLU A 118 -4.51 5.97 4.32
C GLU A 118 -3.95 4.68 3.72
N ARG A 119 -4.79 3.85 3.09
CA ARG A 119 -4.37 2.61 2.45
C ARG A 119 -3.65 2.83 1.11
N LEU A 120 -3.75 4.03 0.50
CA LEU A 120 -2.98 4.41 -0.68
C LEU A 120 -1.99 5.52 -0.34
N ARG A 121 -0.69 5.22 -0.42
CA ARG A 121 0.39 6.20 -0.18
C ARG A 121 1.22 6.43 -1.44
N LEU A 122 1.46 7.70 -1.77
CA LEU A 122 2.51 8.11 -2.70
C LEU A 122 3.68 8.65 -1.87
N GLU A 123 4.86 8.06 -2.02
CA GLU A 123 6.06 8.48 -1.31
C GLU A 123 7.20 8.79 -2.28
N PHE A 124 8.05 9.76 -1.92
CA PHE A 124 9.19 10.15 -2.73
C PHE A 124 10.49 9.67 -2.11
N ILE A 125 11.16 8.74 -2.77
CA ILE A 125 12.34 8.04 -2.27
C ILE A 125 13.39 7.99 -3.38
N SER A 126 14.51 8.66 -3.16
CA SER A 126 15.70 8.65 -4.02
C SER A 126 16.48 7.33 -3.90
N ALA A 127 17.44 7.13 -4.81
CA ALA A 127 18.32 5.97 -4.76
C ALA A 127 19.22 5.93 -3.50
N GLY A 128 19.52 7.09 -2.89
CA GLY A 128 20.35 7.20 -1.69
C GLY A 128 19.60 7.07 -0.37
N GLU A 129 18.28 6.93 -0.41
CA GLU A 129 17.39 7.02 0.76
C GLU A 129 16.95 5.62 1.25
N GLY A 130 17.91 4.73 1.51
CA GLY A 130 17.64 3.36 1.97
C GLY A 130 16.95 3.30 3.34
N ASN A 131 17.38 4.12 4.31
CA ASN A 131 16.74 4.20 5.62
C ASN A 131 15.29 4.68 5.50
N LYS A 132 15.05 5.74 4.71
CA LYS A 132 13.71 6.26 4.44
C LYS A 132 12.81 5.21 3.80
N PHE A 133 13.34 4.37 2.90
CA PHE A 133 12.58 3.26 2.34
C PHE A 133 12.09 2.31 3.43
N ALA A 134 12.99 1.86 4.30
CA ALA A 134 12.66 0.96 5.41
C ALA A 134 11.63 1.60 6.37
N GLU A 135 11.85 2.85 6.78
CA GLU A 135 10.94 3.63 7.62
C GLU A 135 9.55 3.75 6.98
N THR A 136 9.48 4.07 5.68
CA THR A 136 8.21 4.16 4.95
C THR A 136 7.43 2.84 4.99
N ILE A 137 8.11 1.70 4.84
CA ILE A 137 7.46 0.38 4.93
C ILE A 137 6.98 0.11 6.35
N ASP A 138 7.80 0.39 7.36
CA ASP A 138 7.46 0.19 8.77
C ASP A 138 6.25 1.03 9.19
N ASP A 139 6.25 2.32 8.85
CA ASP A 139 5.13 3.24 9.05
C ASP A 139 3.85 2.72 8.40
N MET A 140 3.95 2.32 7.12
CA MET A 140 2.79 1.87 6.36
C MET A 140 2.23 0.57 6.94
N VAL A 141 3.09 -0.37 7.33
CA VAL A 141 2.65 -1.65 7.91
C VAL A 141 2.01 -1.42 9.28
N SER A 142 2.59 -0.56 10.11
CA SER A 142 2.02 -0.22 11.42
C SER A 142 0.65 0.42 11.28
N LEU A 143 0.51 1.40 10.39
CA LEU A 143 -0.77 2.03 10.05
C LEU A 143 -1.81 0.99 9.57
N LEU A 144 -1.42 0.07 8.70
CA LEU A 144 -2.32 -0.97 8.22
C LEU A 144 -2.75 -1.95 9.33
N LYS A 145 -1.87 -2.25 10.30
CA LYS A 145 -2.23 -3.06 11.47
C LYS A 145 -3.26 -2.36 12.36
N GLU A 146 -3.17 -1.04 12.48
CA GLU A 146 -4.16 -0.23 13.21
C GLU A 146 -5.51 -0.17 12.47
N LEU A 147 -5.49 -0.01 11.14
CA LEU A 147 -6.70 0.01 10.31
C LEU A 147 -7.35 -1.38 10.16
N GLY A 148 -6.59 -2.45 10.36
CA GLY A 148 -7.06 -3.82 10.17
C GLY A 148 -7.22 -4.23 8.69
N PRO A 149 -7.86 -5.39 8.43
CA PRO A 149 -8.00 -5.94 7.08
C PRO A 149 -8.78 -5.01 6.15
N SER A 150 -8.44 -5.01 4.86
CA SER A 150 -9.15 -4.23 3.85
C SER A 150 -10.64 -4.56 3.84
N PRO A 151 -11.53 -3.55 3.67
CA PRO A 151 -12.97 -3.76 3.47
C PRO A 151 -13.30 -4.66 2.27
N LEU A 152 -12.39 -4.76 1.29
CA LEU A 152 -12.51 -5.61 0.12
C LEU A 152 -11.80 -6.96 0.25
N SER A 153 -11.15 -7.21 1.39
CA SER A 153 -10.53 -8.50 1.69
C SER A 153 -11.64 -9.54 1.89
N LYS A 154 -11.82 -10.42 0.90
CA LYS A 154 -12.63 -11.62 1.10
C LYS A 154 -12.00 -12.40 2.26
N SER A 155 -12.73 -12.57 3.35
CA SER A 155 -12.36 -13.53 4.37
C SER A 155 -12.13 -14.88 3.67
N LYS A 156 -11.17 -15.67 4.15
CA LYS A 156 -10.82 -17.00 3.62
C LYS A 156 -11.97 -18.05 3.73
N GLY A 157 -13.25 -17.65 3.63
CA GLY A 157 -14.43 -18.46 3.89
C GLY A 157 -15.28 -18.87 2.68
N ASP A 158 -14.99 -18.40 1.47
CA ASP A 158 -15.80 -18.72 0.27
C ASP A 158 -14.95 -19.39 -0.82
N LYS A 159 -14.57 -20.65 -0.60
CA LYS A 159 -14.24 -21.63 -1.65
C LYS A 159 -14.68 -23.02 -1.22
#